data_AF-A0A3L7RPX7-F1
#
_entry.id   AF-A0A3L7RPX7-F1
#
_cell.length_a   1.000
_cell.length_b   1.000
_cell.length_c   1.000
_cell.angle_alpha   90.00
_cell.angle_beta   90.00
_cell.angle_gamma   90.00
#
_symmetry.space_group_name_H-M   'P 1'
#
loop_
_entity.id
_entity.type
_entity.pdbx_description
1 polymer ?
#
loop_
_entity_poly.entity_id
_entity_poly.type
_entity_poly.pdbx_seq_one_letter_code
_entity_poly.pdbx_strand_id
1 'polypeptide(L)'
;MRSMTLLAVLMMPAVLLTPASVLSGDWPGWRGPHGNGVADGTGYATEWSADKNLEWKFALTGRGASTPAVSGGRIFVTTTNEGQNLVHCVGMDGTAQWSKTLGSAVDGKPGKDGTGANPSITTDGKFVFAYFKSGDFGCFTVEGEQKWHHNLQDKFGEDTLWWDLGTSPVLTRNAVVIACMHS
;
A
#
# COMPACT_ATOMS: atom_id res chain seq x y z
N MET A 1 29.81 -50.58 39.31
CA MET A 1 29.35 -49.21 39.01
C MET A 1 28.99 -49.14 37.54
N ARG A 2 27.70 -49.16 37.18
CA ARG A 2 27.25 -49.00 35.79
C ARG A 2 26.73 -47.58 35.63
N SER A 3 27.41 -46.79 34.82
CA SER A 3 27.08 -45.39 34.54
C SER A 3 25.85 -45.33 33.64
N MET A 4 24.84 -44.57 34.04
CA MET A 4 23.57 -44.43 33.34
C MET A 4 23.57 -43.08 32.62
N THR A 5 23.80 -43.09 31.32
CA THR A 5 23.83 -41.89 30.48
C THR A 5 22.39 -41.47 30.15
N LEU A 6 21.90 -40.37 30.73
CA LEU A 6 20.63 -39.75 30.33
C LEU A 6 20.80 -39.05 28.98
N LEU A 7 20.07 -39.49 27.95
CA LEU A 7 19.84 -38.71 26.74
C LEU A 7 18.80 -37.62 27.04
N ALA A 8 19.22 -36.35 27.04
CA ALA A 8 18.32 -35.21 27.06
C ALA A 8 17.74 -35.02 25.65
N VAL A 9 16.45 -35.29 25.46
CA VAL A 9 15.72 -34.98 24.23
C VAL A 9 15.40 -33.48 24.25
N LEU A 10 16.07 -32.71 23.41
CA LEU A 10 15.78 -31.29 23.21
C LEU A 10 14.45 -31.17 22.45
N MET A 11 13.35 -30.87 23.14
CA MET A 11 12.09 -30.49 22.49
C MET A 11 12.26 -29.11 21.85
N MET A 12 12.40 -29.08 20.54
CA MET A 12 12.40 -27.85 19.74
C MET A 12 10.97 -27.28 19.76
N PRO A 13 10.75 -26.03 20.23
CA PRO A 13 9.40 -25.48 20.31
C PRO A 13 8.85 -25.30 18.89
N ALA A 14 7.73 -25.96 18.60
CA ALA A 14 7.00 -25.78 17.37
C ALA A 14 6.49 -24.34 17.31
N VAL A 15 7.08 -23.52 16.43
CA VAL A 15 6.58 -22.18 16.12
C VAL A 15 5.26 -22.36 15.38
N LEU A 16 4.15 -22.22 16.09
CA LEU A 16 2.82 -22.13 15.50
C LEU A 16 2.78 -20.86 14.64
N LEU A 17 2.83 -21.02 13.32
CA LEU A 17 2.46 -19.93 12.40
C LEU A 17 0.97 -19.65 12.60
N THR A 18 0.66 -18.63 13.39
CA THR A 18 -0.68 -18.07 13.40
C THR A 18 -0.95 -17.45 12.03
N PRO A 19 -2.04 -17.84 11.33
CA PRO A 19 -2.43 -17.15 10.11
C PRO A 19 -2.68 -15.67 10.47
N ALA A 20 -2.19 -14.76 9.62
CA ALA A 20 -2.52 -13.35 9.77
C ALA A 20 -4.03 -13.21 9.67
N SER A 21 -4.67 -12.86 10.78
CA SER A 21 -6.09 -12.57 10.84
C SER A 21 -6.35 -11.37 9.95
N VAL A 22 -7.09 -11.54 8.86
CA VAL A 22 -7.68 -10.39 8.16
C VAL A 22 -8.67 -9.78 9.15
N LEU A 23 -8.37 -8.59 9.65
CA LEU A 23 -9.31 -7.88 10.50
C LEU A 23 -10.52 -7.49 9.65
N SER A 24 -11.71 -7.61 10.23
CA SER A 24 -12.94 -7.12 9.60
C SER A 24 -12.75 -5.66 9.19
N GLY A 25 -12.78 -5.37 7.88
CA GLY A 25 -12.59 -4.03 7.32
C GLY A 25 -11.27 -3.78 6.58
N ASP A 26 -10.35 -4.75 6.53
CA ASP A 26 -9.13 -4.61 5.72
C ASP A 26 -9.45 -4.54 4.21
N TRP A 27 -8.77 -3.63 3.51
CA TRP A 27 -8.86 -3.40 2.07
C TRP A 27 -7.44 -3.21 1.49
N PRO A 28 -6.66 -4.29 1.33
CA PRO A 28 -5.21 -4.22 1.15
C PRO A 28 -4.72 -3.69 -0.22
N GLY A 29 -5.62 -3.40 -1.15
CA GLY A 29 -5.27 -2.88 -2.46
C GLY A 29 -6.50 -2.47 -3.26
N TRP A 30 -6.31 -1.95 -4.47
CA TRP A 30 -7.36 -1.30 -5.27
C TRP A 30 -8.69 -2.07 -5.35
N ARG A 31 -8.62 -3.39 -5.54
CA ARG A 31 -9.81 -4.25 -5.68
C ARG A 31 -10.20 -5.03 -4.41
N GLY A 32 -9.68 -4.62 -3.26
CA GLY A 32 -10.01 -5.21 -1.98
C GLY A 32 -9.42 -6.61 -1.76
N PRO A 33 -9.78 -7.27 -0.64
CA PRO A 33 -9.18 -8.53 -0.22
C PRO A 33 -9.43 -9.69 -1.19
N HIS A 34 -10.53 -9.65 -1.93
CA HIS A 34 -10.94 -10.69 -2.88
C HIS A 34 -10.62 -10.34 -4.34
N GLY A 35 -10.03 -9.16 -4.60
CA GLY A 35 -9.70 -8.72 -5.96
C GLY A 35 -10.92 -8.46 -6.86
N ASN A 36 -12.12 -8.36 -6.30
CA ASN A 36 -13.39 -8.19 -7.02
C ASN A 36 -14.02 -6.80 -6.84
N GLY A 37 -13.45 -5.94 -6.00
CA GLY A 37 -13.98 -4.60 -5.72
C GLY A 37 -15.28 -4.59 -4.91
N VAL A 38 -15.58 -5.67 -4.18
CA VAL A 38 -16.79 -5.79 -3.35
C VAL A 38 -16.41 -5.83 -1.88
N ALA A 39 -17.09 -5.01 -1.07
CA ALA A 39 -16.97 -5.02 0.38
C ALA A 39 -17.93 -6.05 1.00
N ASP A 40 -17.41 -6.82 1.96
CA ASP A 40 -18.18 -7.83 2.70
C ASP A 40 -18.96 -7.20 3.85
N GLY A 41 -20.22 -7.57 4.01
CA GLY A 41 -21.06 -7.16 5.13
C GLY A 41 -22.29 -6.35 4.71
N THR A 42 -22.93 -5.72 5.68
CA THR A 42 -24.16 -4.94 5.50
C THR A 42 -24.14 -3.73 6.42
N GLY A 43 -25.09 -2.81 6.26
CA GLY A 43 -25.21 -1.63 7.12
C GLY A 43 -24.30 -0.46 6.72
N TYR A 44 -23.77 -0.48 5.49
CA TYR A 44 -23.04 0.65 4.93
C TYR A 44 -23.94 1.88 4.82
N ALA A 45 -23.34 3.05 5.05
CA ALA A 45 -24.01 4.33 4.87
C ALA A 45 -24.47 4.47 3.40
N THR A 46 -25.77 4.66 3.19
CA THR A 46 -26.37 4.91 1.87
C THR A 46 -26.59 6.40 1.59
N GLU A 47 -26.30 7.25 2.57
CA GLU A 47 -26.39 8.70 2.48
C GLU A 47 -25.14 9.32 3.10
N TRP A 48 -24.66 10.42 2.54
CA TRP A 48 -23.44 11.09 3.01
C TRP A 48 -23.56 12.61 2.86
N SER A 49 -23.16 13.36 3.88
CA SER A 49 -22.99 14.81 3.80
C SER A 49 -21.87 15.27 4.73
N ALA A 50 -21.61 16.58 4.78
CA ALA A 50 -20.68 17.13 5.76
C ALA A 50 -21.12 16.90 7.22
N ASP A 51 -22.42 16.67 7.44
CA ASP A 51 -23.04 16.56 8.77
C ASP A 51 -23.71 15.19 9.01
N LYS A 52 -23.69 14.28 8.02
CA LYS A 52 -24.35 12.98 8.08
C LYS A 52 -23.40 11.87 7.68
N ASN A 53 -23.27 10.87 8.56
CA ASN A 53 -22.42 9.68 8.41
C ASN A 53 -20.92 9.98 8.22
N LEU A 54 -20.48 11.23 8.41
CA LEU A 54 -19.08 11.63 8.40
C LEU A 54 -18.48 11.44 9.80
N GLU A 55 -17.60 10.45 9.97
CA GLU A 55 -16.91 10.20 11.24
C GLU A 55 -15.74 11.18 11.46
N TRP A 56 -14.92 11.38 10.43
CA TRP A 56 -13.76 12.28 10.48
C TRP A 56 -13.30 12.68 9.08
N LYS A 57 -12.42 13.68 9.02
CA LYS A 57 -11.72 14.11 7.79
C LYS A 57 -10.24 14.28 8.09
N PHE A 58 -9.41 13.92 7.12
CA PHE A 58 -7.98 14.13 7.15
C PHE A 58 -7.56 15.04 6.00
N ALA A 59 -6.88 16.15 6.31
CA ALA A 59 -6.33 17.02 5.29
C ALA A 59 -5.06 16.39 4.71
N LEU A 60 -5.14 15.84 3.50
CA LEU A 60 -3.99 15.26 2.82
C LEU A 60 -3.03 16.34 2.31
N THR A 61 -1.75 16.16 2.58
CA THR A 61 -0.69 16.96 1.97
C THR A 61 -0.49 16.52 0.52
N GLY A 62 -0.54 17.47 -0.41
CA GLY A 62 -0.39 17.21 -1.83
C GLY A 62 -1.67 16.67 -2.50
N ARG A 63 -1.53 16.27 -3.76
CA ARG A 63 -2.64 15.77 -4.59
C ARG A 63 -2.33 14.35 -5.05
N GLY A 64 -3.34 13.47 -5.07
CA GLY A 64 -3.22 12.11 -5.57
C GLY A 64 -4.56 11.60 -6.08
N ALA A 65 -4.53 10.65 -7.00
CA ALA A 65 -5.72 9.99 -7.54
C ALA A 65 -5.76 8.48 -7.19
N SER A 66 -4.86 8.04 -6.32
CA SER A 66 -4.79 6.66 -5.85
C SER A 66 -5.98 6.31 -4.95
N THR A 67 -6.34 5.02 -4.96
CA THR A 67 -7.25 4.46 -3.95
C THR A 67 -6.43 4.13 -2.69
N PRO A 68 -6.92 4.45 -1.48
CA PRO A 68 -6.24 4.07 -0.25
C PRO A 68 -6.27 2.55 -0.05
N ALA A 69 -5.27 2.02 0.66
CA ALA A 69 -5.29 0.66 1.20
C ALA A 69 -5.49 0.69 2.71
N VAL A 70 -6.30 -0.22 3.24
CA VAL A 70 -6.53 -0.38 4.68
C VAL A 70 -5.99 -1.72 5.13
N SER A 71 -5.15 -1.73 6.16
CA SER A 71 -4.73 -2.97 6.81
C SER A 71 -4.29 -2.74 8.25
N GLY A 72 -4.74 -3.59 9.17
CA GLY A 72 -4.24 -3.58 10.55
C GLY A 72 -4.54 -2.29 11.30
N GLY A 73 -5.68 -1.64 11.01
CA GLY A 73 -6.05 -0.36 11.61
C GLY A 73 -5.27 0.86 11.08
N ARG A 74 -4.64 0.71 9.91
CA ARG A 74 -3.92 1.78 9.22
C ARG A 74 -4.48 2.00 7.82
N ILE A 75 -4.42 3.24 7.37
CA ILE A 75 -4.80 3.69 6.04
C ILE A 75 -3.53 4.19 5.35
N PHE A 76 -3.22 3.61 4.20
CA PHE A 76 -2.10 4.00 3.36
C PHE A 76 -2.61 4.70 2.10
N VAL A 77 -1.99 5.81 1.71
CA VAL A 77 -2.38 6.55 0.50
C VAL A 77 -1.19 7.29 -0.08
N THR A 78 -1.20 7.54 -1.39
CA THR A 78 -0.12 8.24 -2.09
C THR A 78 -0.57 9.60 -2.59
N THR A 79 0.34 10.57 -2.54
CA THR A 79 0.15 11.88 -3.16
C THR A 79 1.47 12.36 -3.78
N THR A 80 1.40 13.45 -4.53
CA THR A 80 2.56 14.26 -4.90
C THR A 80 2.44 15.65 -4.30
N ASN A 81 3.53 16.18 -3.76
CA ASN A 81 3.60 17.53 -3.23
C ASN A 81 4.98 18.14 -3.53
N GLU A 82 5.03 19.38 -4.01
CA GLU A 82 6.28 20.13 -4.19
C GLU A 82 7.38 19.33 -4.94
N GLY A 83 6.99 18.62 -6.00
CA GLY A 83 7.92 17.81 -6.80
C GLY A 83 8.39 16.52 -6.14
N GLN A 84 7.74 16.06 -5.06
CA GLN A 84 8.08 14.83 -4.35
C GLN A 84 6.90 13.84 -4.37
N ASN A 85 7.23 12.56 -4.53
CA ASN A 85 6.29 11.46 -4.35
C ASN A 85 6.16 11.15 -2.85
N LEU A 86 4.94 11.08 -2.33
CA LEU A 86 4.68 10.87 -0.92
C LEU A 86 3.85 9.61 -0.69
N VAL A 87 4.26 8.83 0.32
CA VAL A 87 3.50 7.72 0.90
C VAL A 87 3.09 8.12 2.30
N HIS A 88 1.80 8.10 2.58
CA HIS A 88 1.23 8.48 3.88
C HIS A 88 0.68 7.26 4.61
N CYS A 89 0.72 7.31 5.93
CA CYS A 89 0.00 6.42 6.82
C CYS A 89 -0.82 7.25 7.81
N VAL A 90 -2.10 6.91 7.90
CA VAL A 90 -3.10 7.57 8.74
C VAL A 90 -3.79 6.48 9.58
N GLY A 91 -4.10 6.78 10.83
CA GLY A 91 -4.91 5.90 11.68
C GLY A 91 -6.38 5.87 11.24
N MET A 92 -7.11 4.82 11.64
CA MET A 92 -8.56 4.72 11.38
C MET A 92 -9.40 5.82 12.06
N ASP A 93 -8.80 6.57 12.98
CA ASP A 93 -9.38 7.74 13.66
C ASP A 93 -9.02 9.08 12.99
N GLY A 94 -8.33 9.04 11.84
CA GLY A 94 -7.88 10.22 11.13
C GLY A 94 -6.57 10.83 11.67
N THR A 95 -5.87 10.17 12.60
CA THR A 95 -4.57 10.67 13.09
C THR A 95 -3.45 10.45 12.07
N ALA A 96 -2.64 11.49 11.81
CA ALA A 96 -1.43 11.33 11.01
C ALA A 96 -0.43 10.44 11.76
N GLN A 97 0.05 9.36 11.14
CA GLN A 97 1.07 8.50 11.73
C GLN A 97 2.45 8.80 11.13
N TRP A 98 2.56 8.79 9.81
CA TRP A 98 3.79 9.17 9.12
C TRP A 98 3.53 9.57 7.67
N SER A 99 4.49 10.32 7.10
CA SER A 99 4.58 10.60 5.68
C SER A 99 6.03 10.43 5.24
N LYS A 100 6.27 9.74 4.13
CA LYS A 100 7.60 9.40 3.62
C LYS A 100 7.70 9.73 2.14
N THR A 101 8.86 10.24 1.75
CA THR A 101 9.19 10.51 0.35
C THR A 101 9.63 9.22 -0.35
N LEU A 102 9.22 9.05 -1.61
CA LEU A 102 9.70 7.98 -2.50
C LEU A 102 10.13 8.55 -3.86
N GLY A 103 11.26 9.27 -3.87
CA GLY A 103 11.80 9.89 -5.07
C GLY A 103 11.06 11.17 -5.50
N SER A 104 11.36 11.60 -6.71
CA SER A 104 10.86 12.87 -7.27
C SER A 104 9.60 12.64 -8.08
N ALA A 105 8.62 13.51 -7.89
CA ALA A 105 7.37 13.43 -8.62
C ALA A 105 7.55 13.88 -10.08
N VAL A 106 6.79 13.23 -10.95
CA VAL A 106 6.48 13.71 -12.29
C VAL A 106 5.00 14.06 -12.30
N ASP A 107 4.67 15.28 -12.72
CA ASP A 107 3.29 15.76 -12.76
C ASP A 107 2.44 14.94 -13.75
N GLY A 108 1.13 14.93 -13.50
CA GLY A 108 0.16 14.39 -14.46
C GLY A 108 0.22 15.12 -15.80
N LYS A 109 -0.24 14.48 -16.87
CA LYS A 109 -0.21 15.10 -18.21
C LYS A 109 -1.10 16.34 -18.25
N PRO A 110 -0.66 17.44 -18.89
CA PRO A 110 -1.47 18.65 -19.01
C PRO A 110 -2.83 18.38 -19.66
N GLY A 111 -3.89 18.97 -19.11
CA GLY A 111 -5.26 18.82 -19.61
C GLY A 111 -5.88 17.44 -19.36
N LYS A 112 -5.29 16.63 -18.47
CA LYS A 112 -5.85 15.37 -17.98
C LYS A 112 -6.12 15.48 -16.48
N ASP A 113 -7.10 14.73 -15.97
CA ASP A 113 -7.45 14.73 -14.54
C ASP A 113 -6.48 13.92 -13.66
N GLY A 114 -5.46 13.29 -14.27
CA GLY A 114 -4.45 12.51 -13.58
C GLY A 114 -3.44 13.34 -12.78
N THR A 115 -2.68 12.64 -11.95
CA THR A 115 -1.63 13.16 -11.06
C THR A 115 -0.34 12.34 -11.23
N GLY A 116 0.73 12.67 -10.50
CA GLY A 116 1.90 11.79 -10.43
C GLY A 116 1.68 10.54 -9.56
N ALA A 117 0.62 10.54 -8.74
CA ALA A 117 0.28 9.49 -7.78
C ALA A 117 -1.07 8.83 -8.13
N ASN A 118 -1.22 8.31 -9.35
CA ASN A 118 -2.41 7.56 -9.76
C ASN A 118 -2.39 6.09 -9.34
N PRO A 119 -1.25 5.37 -9.41
CA PRO A 119 -1.22 3.99 -8.95
C PRO A 119 -1.67 3.87 -7.49
N SER A 120 -2.61 2.97 -7.25
CA SER A 120 -3.05 2.63 -5.91
C SER A 120 -1.97 1.86 -5.17
N ILE A 121 -1.82 2.16 -3.89
CA ILE A 121 -0.90 1.46 -3.00
C ILE A 121 -1.45 0.06 -2.67
N THR A 122 -0.56 -0.89 -2.36
CA THR A 122 -0.97 -2.22 -1.88
C THR A 122 -0.14 -2.66 -0.69
N THR A 123 -0.68 -3.54 0.15
CA THR A 123 -0.02 -4.03 1.36
C THR A 123 -0.34 -5.49 1.63
N ASP A 124 0.60 -6.23 2.20
CA ASP A 124 0.40 -7.59 2.73
C ASP A 124 0.14 -7.59 4.25
N GLY A 125 -0.04 -6.41 4.85
CA GLY A 125 -0.17 -6.20 6.29
C GLY A 125 1.15 -6.06 7.05
N LYS A 126 2.29 -6.28 6.40
CA LYS A 126 3.64 -6.08 6.95
C LYS A 126 4.44 -5.05 6.18
N PHE A 127 4.29 -5.08 4.86
CA PHE A 127 4.95 -4.23 3.90
C PHE A 127 3.93 -3.51 3.03
N VAL A 128 4.27 -2.29 2.65
CA VAL A 128 3.47 -1.40 1.84
C VAL A 128 4.25 -1.08 0.57
N PHE A 129 3.63 -1.28 -0.59
CA PHE A 129 4.24 -1.17 -1.90
C PHE A 129 3.59 -0.03 -2.68
N ALA A 130 4.38 0.98 -3.03
CA ALA A 130 3.92 2.17 -3.75
C ALA A 130 4.65 2.32 -5.07
N TYR A 131 3.90 2.66 -6.11
CA TYR A 131 4.42 2.97 -7.45
C TYR A 131 3.93 4.34 -7.89
N PHE A 132 4.75 5.08 -8.62
CA PHE A 132 4.43 6.44 -9.08
C PHE A 132 4.63 6.57 -10.59
N LYS A 133 4.02 7.61 -11.16
CA LYS A 133 4.16 7.97 -12.57
C LYS A 133 5.63 8.20 -12.97
N SER A 134 6.47 8.65 -12.05
CA SER A 134 7.92 8.84 -12.25
C SER A 134 8.68 7.54 -12.49
N GLY A 135 8.05 6.37 -12.32
CA GLY A 135 8.73 5.09 -12.33
C GLY A 135 9.25 4.67 -10.95
N ASP A 136 9.14 5.53 -9.93
CA ASP A 136 9.56 5.21 -8.57
C ASP A 136 8.67 4.11 -7.98
N PHE A 137 9.29 3.00 -7.65
CA PHE A 137 8.69 1.82 -7.04
C PHE A 137 9.41 1.49 -5.75
N GLY A 138 8.67 1.34 -4.66
CA GLY A 138 9.27 1.19 -3.33
C GLY A 138 8.47 0.32 -2.39
N CYS A 139 9.16 -0.13 -1.35
CA CYS A 139 8.59 -0.88 -0.24
C CYS A 139 8.95 -0.21 1.08
N PHE A 140 7.93 -0.05 1.91
CA PHE A 140 8.05 0.38 3.30
C PHE A 140 7.51 -0.71 4.22
N THR A 141 7.95 -0.76 5.47
CA THR A 141 7.17 -1.44 6.51
C THR A 141 5.91 -0.64 6.82
N VAL A 142 4.93 -1.24 7.51
CA VAL A 142 3.74 -0.51 7.98
C VAL A 142 4.10 0.60 8.99
N GLU A 143 5.28 0.55 9.61
CA GLU A 143 5.85 1.62 10.44
C GLU A 143 6.55 2.74 9.63
N GLY A 144 6.67 2.61 8.31
CA GLY A 144 7.25 3.61 7.44
C GLY A 144 8.77 3.52 7.27
N GLU A 145 9.38 2.38 7.58
CA GLU A 145 10.80 2.14 7.29
C GLU A 145 10.96 1.69 5.82
N GLN A 146 11.70 2.45 5.02
CA GLN A 146 11.97 2.07 3.62
C GLN A 146 12.90 0.85 3.57
N LYS A 147 12.47 -0.21 2.89
CA LYS A 147 13.27 -1.43 2.70
C LYS A 147 14.02 -1.44 1.38
N TRP A 148 13.39 -0.94 0.33
CA TRP A 148 14.03 -0.79 -0.97
C TRP A 148 13.28 0.25 -1.81
N HIS A 149 13.99 0.76 -2.81
CA HIS A 149 13.49 1.70 -3.80
C HIS A 149 14.21 1.44 -5.13
N HIS A 150 13.44 1.39 -6.20
CA HIS A 150 13.91 1.24 -7.56
C HIS A 150 13.13 2.17 -8.47
N ASN A 151 13.77 2.71 -9.49
CA ASN A 151 13.05 3.29 -10.60
C ASN A 151 12.90 2.22 -11.71
N LEU A 152 11.67 1.91 -12.09
CA LEU A 152 11.36 0.91 -13.11
C LEU A 152 11.56 1.45 -14.53
N GLN A 153 11.39 2.76 -14.73
CA GLN A 153 11.61 3.39 -16.04
C GLN A 153 13.10 3.48 -16.37
N ASP A 154 13.95 3.73 -15.39
CA ASP A 154 15.41 3.65 -15.56
C ASP A 154 15.88 2.25 -15.99
N LYS A 155 15.18 1.20 -15.53
CA LYS A 155 15.57 -0.20 -15.77
C LYS A 155 14.97 -0.78 -17.05
N PHE A 156 13.75 -0.39 -17.39
CA PHE A 156 12.96 -1.06 -18.42
C PHE A 156 12.49 -0.14 -19.54
N GLY A 157 12.75 1.17 -19.44
CA GLY A 157 12.36 2.19 -20.41
C GLY A 157 11.27 3.12 -19.89
N GLU A 158 11.24 4.33 -20.43
CA GLU A 158 10.25 5.35 -20.06
C GLU A 158 8.82 4.93 -20.45
N ASP A 159 7.85 5.36 -19.64
CA ASP A 159 6.44 5.26 -19.99
C ASP A 159 6.07 6.36 -20.99
N THR A 160 5.66 5.96 -22.19
CA THR A 160 5.32 6.86 -23.30
C THR A 160 3.82 6.95 -23.57
N LEU A 161 2.97 6.53 -22.61
CA LEU A 161 1.52 6.52 -22.77
C LEU A 161 1.00 7.91 -23.16
N TRP A 162 -0.07 7.95 -23.95
CA TRP A 162 -0.77 9.22 -24.21
C TRP A 162 -1.57 9.69 -22.98
N TRP A 163 -2.03 8.77 -22.15
CA TRP A 163 -2.71 9.02 -20.88
C TRP A 163 -1.71 8.98 -19.71
N ASP A 164 -2.19 9.19 -18.49
CA ASP A 164 -1.35 9.01 -17.32
C ASP A 164 -1.19 7.53 -16.93
N LEU A 165 -0.01 7.20 -16.42
CA LEU A 165 0.29 5.90 -15.84
C LEU A 165 -0.59 5.69 -14.59
N GLY A 166 -1.25 4.54 -14.52
CA GLY A 166 -2.13 4.15 -13.41
C GLY A 166 -2.00 2.69 -12.97
N THR A 167 -1.03 1.95 -13.50
CA THR A 167 -0.83 0.55 -13.12
C THR A 167 -0.48 0.46 -11.64
N SER A 168 -1.32 -0.22 -10.86
CA SER A 168 -1.08 -0.45 -9.43
C SER A 168 -0.32 -1.75 -9.20
N PRO A 169 0.54 -1.86 -8.17
CA PRO A 169 1.17 -3.12 -7.80
C PRO A 169 0.12 -4.16 -7.39
N VAL A 170 0.37 -5.41 -7.73
CA VAL A 170 -0.45 -6.56 -7.33
C VAL A 170 0.42 -7.56 -6.58
N LEU A 171 -0.12 -8.12 -5.50
CA LEU A 171 0.58 -9.10 -4.69
C LEU A 171 0.24 -10.52 -5.12
N THR A 172 1.27 -11.35 -5.13
CA THR A 172 1.19 -12.81 -5.14
C THR A 172 1.71 -13.34 -3.81
N ARG A 173 1.70 -14.66 -3.61
CA ARG A 173 2.27 -15.26 -2.39
C ARG A 173 3.75 -14.89 -2.17
N ASN A 174 4.52 -14.69 -3.24
CA ASN A 174 5.98 -14.60 -3.17
C ASN A 174 6.56 -13.33 -3.82
N ALA A 175 5.74 -12.53 -4.49
CA ALA A 175 6.21 -11.40 -5.30
C ALA A 175 5.18 -10.26 -5.32
N VAL A 176 5.71 -9.05 -5.41
CA VAL A 176 4.97 -7.88 -5.87
C VAL A 176 5.19 -7.73 -7.38
N VAL A 177 4.11 -7.57 -8.13
CA VAL A 177 4.11 -7.53 -9.59
C VAL A 177 3.63 -6.15 -10.04
N ILE A 178 4.39 -5.55 -10.94
CA ILE A 178 4.02 -4.33 -11.68
C ILE A 178 4.05 -4.67 -13.17
N ALA A 179 2.97 -4.38 -13.87
CA ALA A 179 2.96 -4.40 -15.32
C ALA A 179 3.56 -3.08 -15.85
N CYS A 180 4.83 -3.13 -16.29
CA CYS A 180 5.43 -2.01 -17.00
C CYS A 180 4.78 -1.92 -18.39
N MET A 181 4.08 -0.82 -18.66
CA MET A 181 3.50 -0.58 -19.97
C MET A 181 4.52 0.15 -20.81
N HIS A 182 4.96 -0.46 -21.91
CA HIS A 182 5.79 0.17 -22.92
C HIS A 182 5.01 0.16 -24.22
N SER A 183 4.99 1.28 -24.93
CA SER A 183 4.57 1.34 -26.33
C SER A 183 5.77 1.51 -27.24
#